data_AF-A0A5P9HC86-F1
#
_entry.id   AF-A0A5P9HC86-F1
#
_cell.length_a   1.000
_cell.length_b   1.000
_cell.length_c   1.000
_cell.angle_alpha   90.00
_cell.angle_beta   90.00
_cell.angle_gamma   90.00
#
_symmetry.space_group_name_H-M   'P 1'
#
loop_
_entity.id
_entity.type
_entity.pdbx_description
1 polymer ?
#
loop_
_entity_poly.entity_id
_entity_poly.type
_entity_poly.pdbx_seq_one_letter_code
_entity_poly.pdbx_strand_id
1 'polypeptide(L)'
;MLLSDSMSLLWLTYAVLSLVVLGTGYLGLAFLPRLPRLVITWAVAGVMWVPASFQLPLTTGDGVYNGFAPAVVVAGLAFLSHDGGAMLPALMLVAVAAGLGALVGLLLWRRGRHSAARQAQEGEDKGRQDGGEARREPMIG
;
A
#
# COMPACT_ATOMS: atom_id res chain seq x y z
N MET A 1 4.86 -30.14 6.49
CA MET A 1 4.45 -29.93 7.90
C MET A 1 4.23 -28.44 8.24
N LEU A 2 4.78 -27.46 7.51
CA LEU A 2 4.57 -26.02 7.77
C LEU A 2 3.28 -25.40 7.17
N LEU A 3 2.54 -26.12 6.32
CA LEU A 3 1.29 -25.63 5.67
C LEU A 3 0.01 -26.25 6.27
N SER A 4 0.11 -27.09 7.30
CA SER A 4 -1.04 -27.83 7.86
C SER A 4 -1.80 -27.07 8.95
N ASP A 5 -1.30 -25.92 9.41
CA ASP A 5 -2.10 -24.99 10.20
C ASP A 5 -2.99 -24.18 9.26
N SER A 6 -4.28 -24.51 9.28
CA SER A 6 -5.34 -23.82 8.52
C SER A 6 -5.30 -22.31 8.71
N MET A 7 -4.91 -21.84 9.89
CA MET A 7 -4.74 -20.42 10.19
C MET A 7 -3.56 -19.79 9.45
N SER A 8 -2.39 -20.44 9.45
CA SER A 8 -1.19 -19.95 8.75
C SER A 8 -1.39 -19.93 7.23
N LEU A 9 -2.07 -20.94 6.68
CA LEU A 9 -2.43 -20.96 5.26
C LEU A 9 -3.39 -19.82 4.89
N LEU A 10 -4.36 -19.50 5.75
CA LEU A 10 -5.29 -18.39 5.54
C LEU A 10 -4.55 -17.06 5.51
N TRP A 11 -3.66 -16.80 6.47
CA TRP A 11 -2.83 -15.60 6.47
C TRP A 11 -1.92 -15.50 5.24
N LEU A 12 -1.34 -16.62 4.80
CA LEU A 12 -0.50 -16.65 3.60
C LEU A 12 -1.32 -16.36 2.33
N THR A 13 -2.47 -17.00 2.16
CA THR A 13 -3.35 -16.75 1.01
C THR A 13 -3.88 -15.31 1.04
N TYR A 14 -4.23 -14.79 2.21
CA TYR A 14 -4.59 -13.38 2.39
C TYR A 14 -3.46 -12.44 1.97
N ALA A 15 -2.22 -12.70 2.41
CA ALA A 15 -1.08 -11.88 2.03
C ALA A 15 -0.87 -11.88 0.51
N VAL A 16 -0.92 -13.05 -0.13
CA VAL A 16 -0.80 -13.17 -1.60
C VAL A 16 -1.93 -12.43 -2.31
N LEU A 17 -3.18 -12.61 -1.89
CA LEU A 17 -4.33 -11.91 -2.48
C LEU A 17 -4.23 -10.40 -2.27
N SER A 18 -3.79 -9.94 -1.10
CA SER A 18 -3.60 -8.51 -0.82
C SER A 18 -2.57 -7.89 -1.76
N LEU A 19 -1.48 -8.60 -2.08
CA LEU A 19 -0.48 -8.17 -3.05
C LEU A 19 -1.07 -8.07 -4.46
N VAL A 20 -1.91 -9.03 -4.86
CA VAL A 20 -2.61 -8.99 -6.15
C VAL A 20 -3.54 -7.78 -6.21
N VAL A 21 -4.35 -7.54 -5.17
CA VAL A 21 -5.24 -6.37 -5.08
C VAL A 21 -4.46 -5.06 -5.13
N LEU A 22 -3.34 -4.95 -4.40
CA LEU A 22 -2.51 -3.75 -4.41
C LEU A 22 -1.82 -3.53 -5.76
N GLY A 23 -1.29 -4.59 -6.38
CA GLY A 23 -0.65 -4.52 -7.69
C GLY A 23 -1.64 -4.12 -8.78
N THR A 24 -2.78 -4.79 -8.84
CA THR A 24 -3.85 -4.46 -9.79
C THR A 24 -4.43 -3.07 -9.54
N GLY A 25 -4.65 -2.68 -8.27
CA GLY A 25 -5.08 -1.33 -7.91
C GLY A 25 -4.08 -0.26 -8.32
N TYR A 26 -2.79 -0.49 -8.12
CA TYR A 26 -1.73 0.42 -8.56
C TYR A 26 -1.70 0.58 -10.08
N LEU A 27 -1.85 -0.52 -10.84
CA LEU A 27 -1.95 -0.47 -12.31
C LEU A 27 -3.25 0.20 -12.77
N GLY A 28 -4.37 -0.07 -12.11
CA GLY A 28 -5.67 0.57 -12.41
C GLY A 28 -5.66 2.07 -12.16
N LEU A 29 -4.88 2.53 -11.17
CA LEU A 29 -4.63 3.94 -10.88
C LEU A 29 -3.56 4.55 -11.81
N ALA A 30 -3.18 3.90 -12.92
CA ALA A 30 -2.18 4.43 -13.86
C ALA A 30 -2.56 5.80 -14.45
N PHE A 31 -3.86 6.12 -14.52
CA PHE A 31 -4.35 7.43 -14.98
C PHE A 31 -4.06 8.58 -14.00
N LEU A 32 -3.78 8.28 -12.73
CA LEU A 32 -3.43 9.29 -11.72
C LEU A 32 -1.94 9.69 -11.79
N PRO A 33 -1.61 10.95 -11.44
CA PRO A 33 -0.21 11.33 -11.27
C PRO A 33 0.45 10.49 -10.17
N ARG A 34 1.78 10.37 -10.24
CA ARG A 34 2.57 9.44 -9.40
C ARG A 34 2.34 9.62 -7.89
N LEU A 35 2.05 10.84 -7.44
CA LEU A 35 1.83 11.16 -6.02
C LEU A 35 0.53 10.53 -5.49
N PRO A 36 -0.68 10.90 -5.96
CA PRO A 36 -1.91 10.35 -5.41
C PRO A 36 -2.00 8.83 -5.64
N ARG A 37 -1.43 8.32 -6.74
CA ARG A 37 -1.32 6.88 -6.98
C ARG A 37 -0.59 6.16 -5.84
N LEU A 38 0.57 6.65 -5.42
CA LEU A 38 1.33 6.06 -4.31
C LEU A 38 0.60 6.21 -2.98
N VAL A 39 0.08 7.41 -2.68
CA VAL A 39 -0.62 7.66 -1.42
C VAL A 39 -1.82 6.74 -1.26
N ILE A 40 -2.66 6.60 -2.29
CA ILE A 40 -3.86 5.76 -2.25
C ILE A 40 -3.47 4.28 -2.11
N THR A 41 -2.52 3.80 -2.92
CA THR A 41 -2.10 2.39 -2.90
C THR A 41 -1.58 2.01 -1.52
N TRP A 42 -0.71 2.85 -0.94
CA TRP A 42 -0.13 2.57 0.37
C TRP A 42 -1.13 2.77 1.51
N ALA A 43 -2.09 3.70 1.39
CA ALA A 43 -3.20 3.80 2.35
C ALA A 43 -4.05 2.53 2.39
N VAL A 44 -4.41 1.99 1.21
CA VAL A 44 -5.13 0.70 1.10
C VAL A 44 -4.30 -0.43 1.69
N ALA A 45 -2.99 -0.46 1.42
CA ALA A 45 -2.09 -1.46 2.01
C ALA A 45 -2.09 -1.39 3.55
N GLY A 46 -2.05 -0.18 4.11
CA GLY A 46 -2.14 0.03 5.56
C GLY A 46 -3.44 -0.55 6.13
N VAL A 47 -4.58 -0.26 5.50
CA VAL A 47 -5.89 -0.77 5.93
C VAL A 47 -5.97 -2.30 5.84
N MET A 48 -5.39 -2.91 4.81
CA MET A 48 -5.40 -4.37 4.64
C MET A 48 -4.45 -5.09 5.61
N TRP A 49 -3.29 -4.52 5.92
CA TRP A 49 -2.25 -5.25 6.65
C TRP A 49 -2.27 -5.05 8.16
N VAL A 50 -3.07 -4.12 8.69
CA VAL A 50 -3.19 -3.95 10.15
C VAL A 50 -4.09 -5.05 10.73
N PRO A 51 -3.57 -5.94 11.61
CA PRO A 51 -4.38 -6.91 12.31
C PRO A 51 -5.16 -6.25 13.45
N ALA A 52 -6.38 -6.71 13.69
CA ALA A 52 -7.21 -6.35 14.83
C ALA A 52 -7.74 -7.62 15.51
N SER A 53 -7.77 -7.61 16.84
CA SER A 53 -8.41 -8.65 17.63
C SER A 53 -9.91 -8.43 17.66
N PHE A 54 -10.70 -9.49 17.49
CA PHE A 54 -12.14 -9.46 17.70
C PHE A 54 -12.54 -10.47 18.77
N GLN A 55 -13.62 -10.15 19.48
CA GLN A 55 -14.22 -11.03 20.48
C GLN A 55 -15.65 -11.32 20.05
N LEU A 56 -16.01 -12.58 19.86
CA LEU A 56 -17.39 -12.99 19.60
C LEU A 56 -17.93 -13.75 20.82
N PRO A 57 -19.05 -13.31 21.43
CA PRO A 57 -19.73 -14.09 22.44
C PRO A 57 -20.31 -15.36 21.79
N LEU A 58 -19.97 -16.53 22.34
CA LEU A 58 -20.46 -17.81 21.84
C LEU A 58 -21.94 -17.97 22.19
N THR A 59 -22.77 -18.28 21.21
CA THR A 59 -24.22 -18.47 21.40
C THR A 59 -24.59 -19.81 22.07
N THR A 60 -23.65 -20.75 22.17
CA THR A 60 -23.91 -22.13 22.65
C THR A 60 -23.01 -22.53 23.83
N GLY A 61 -22.44 -21.58 24.57
CA GLY A 61 -21.67 -21.85 25.80
C GLY A 61 -21.10 -20.58 26.42
N ASP A 62 -20.85 -20.62 27.74
CA ASP A 62 -20.27 -19.51 28.51
C ASP A 62 -18.79 -19.27 28.15
N GLY A 63 -18.53 -18.78 26.94
CA GLY A 63 -17.18 -18.54 26.45
C GLY A 63 -17.10 -17.42 25.42
N VAL A 64 -15.94 -16.77 25.37
CA VAL A 64 -15.62 -15.73 24.41
C VAL A 64 -14.64 -16.31 23.39
N TYR A 65 -15.00 -16.29 22.10
CA TYR A 65 -14.07 -16.64 21.03
C TYR A 65 -13.21 -15.42 20.69
N ASN A 66 -11.90 -15.55 20.87
CA ASN A 66 -10.92 -14.52 20.51
C ASN A 66 -10.22 -14.92 19.20
N GLY A 67 -10.28 -14.04 18.21
CA GLY A 67 -9.61 -14.24 16.93
C GLY A 67 -8.89 -12.98 16.45
N PHE A 68 -7.99 -13.14 15.48
CA PHE A 68 -7.36 -12.04 14.77
C PHE A 68 -7.89 -12.00 13.34
N ALA A 69 -8.31 -10.81 12.90
CA ALA A 69 -8.69 -10.55 11.52
C ALA A 69 -8.09 -9.20 11.08
N PRO A 70 -7.98 -8.94 9.77
CA PRO A 70 -7.65 -7.60 9.29
C PRO A 70 -8.62 -6.56 9.85
N ALA A 71 -8.12 -5.40 10.27
CA ALA A 71 -8.90 -4.33 10.89
C ALA A 71 -10.12 -3.90 10.08
N VAL A 72 -9.99 -3.88 8.75
CA VAL A 72 -11.11 -3.57 7.84
C VAL A 72 -12.25 -4.58 7.93
N VAL A 73 -11.94 -5.86 8.14
CA VAL A 73 -12.93 -6.93 8.30
C VAL A 73 -13.64 -6.78 9.64
N VAL A 74 -12.90 -6.48 10.71
CA VAL A 74 -13.47 -6.24 12.05
C VAL A 74 -14.37 -5.00 12.05
N ALA A 75 -13.95 -3.91 11.41
CA ALA A 75 -14.76 -2.71 11.26
C ALA A 75 -16.03 -2.97 10.44
N GLY A 76 -15.92 -3.73 9.34
CA GLY A 76 -17.08 -4.14 8.53
C GLY A 76 -18.07 -5.00 9.31
N LEU A 77 -17.57 -5.92 10.14
CA LEU A 77 -18.40 -6.74 11.01
C LEU A 77 -19.12 -5.89 12.07
N ALA A 78 -18.40 -5.00 12.76
CA ALA A 78 -18.98 -4.09 13.75
C ALA A 78 -20.05 -3.19 13.13
N PHE A 79 -19.83 -2.71 11.90
CA PHE A 79 -20.81 -1.94 11.13
C PHE A 79 -22.07 -2.76 10.83
N LEU A 80 -21.91 -4.00 10.34
CA LEU A 80 -23.05 -4.87 10.03
C LEU A 80 -23.83 -5.25 11.29
N SER A 81 -23.14 -5.51 12.40
CA SER A 81 -23.71 -5.85 13.70
C SER A 81 -24.38 -4.68 14.42
N HIS A 82 -24.31 -3.44 13.90
CA HIS A 82 -24.81 -2.22 14.56
C HIS A 82 -24.27 -2.05 16.00
N ASP A 83 -23.09 -2.61 16.29
CA ASP A 83 -22.48 -2.52 17.61
C ASP A 83 -21.71 -1.21 17.72
N GLY A 84 -22.40 -0.16 18.18
CA GLY A 84 -21.82 1.17 18.36
C GLY A 84 -20.61 1.21 19.31
N GLY A 85 -20.49 0.24 20.22
CA GLY A 85 -19.35 0.14 21.15
C GLY A 85 -18.08 -0.35 20.46
N ALA A 86 -18.20 -1.29 19.53
CA ALA A 86 -17.08 -1.82 18.75
C ALA A 86 -16.76 -1.01 17.48
N MET A 87 -17.73 -0.25 16.97
CA MET A 87 -17.61 0.46 15.68
C MET A 87 -16.61 1.62 15.72
N LEU A 88 -16.70 2.51 16.72
CA LEU A 88 -15.81 3.67 16.84
C LEU A 88 -14.32 3.30 16.95
N PRO A 89 -13.91 2.38 17.86
CA PRO A 89 -12.49 2.00 17.96
C PRO A 89 -12.00 1.28 16.70
N ALA A 90 -12.82 0.44 16.07
CA ALA A 90 -12.46 -0.22 14.82
C ALA A 90 -12.26 0.78 13.67
N LEU A 91 -13.14 1.77 13.53
CA LEU A 91 -13.01 2.84 12.53
C LEU A 91 -11.79 3.73 12.78
N MET A 92 -11.50 4.10 14.04
CA MET A 92 -10.28 4.86 14.34
C MET A 92 -9.04 4.06 13.97
N LEU A 93 -9.02 2.76 14.23
CA LEU A 93 -7.90 1.90 13.90
C LEU A 93 -7.70 1.79 12.38
N VAL A 94 -8.79 1.68 11.62
CA VAL A 94 -8.75 1.75 10.14
C VAL A 94 -8.24 3.12 9.65
N ALA A 95 -8.68 4.22 10.27
CA ALA A 95 -8.23 5.56 9.90
C ALA A 95 -6.73 5.76 10.19
N VAL A 96 -6.23 5.27 11.33
CA VAL A 96 -4.81 5.29 11.68
C VAL A 96 -4.01 4.43 10.70
N ALA A 97 -4.50 3.23 10.37
CA ALA A 97 -3.87 2.32 9.41
C ALA A 97 -3.76 2.96 8.01
N ALA A 98 -4.85 3.59 7.55
CA ALA A 98 -4.88 4.33 6.30
C ALA A 98 -3.89 5.52 6.32
N GLY A 99 -3.86 6.27 7.43
CA GLY A 99 -2.95 7.40 7.61
C GLY A 99 -1.47 6.98 7.58
N LEU A 100 -1.11 5.91 8.29
CA LEU A 100 0.25 5.35 8.28
C LEU A 100 0.64 4.87 6.88
N GLY A 101 -0.27 4.18 6.19
CA GLY A 101 -0.07 3.79 4.80
C GLY A 101 0.15 4.98 3.87
N ALA A 102 -0.70 6.00 3.96
CA ALA A 102 -0.58 7.24 3.18
C ALA A 102 0.77 7.94 3.42
N LEU A 103 1.24 7.99 4.68
CA LEU A 103 2.55 8.55 5.03
C LEU A 103 3.70 7.78 4.40
N VAL A 104 3.64 6.44 4.37
CA VAL A 104 4.63 5.60 3.67
C VAL A 104 4.63 5.91 2.17
N GLY A 105 3.46 6.00 1.55
CA GLY A 105 3.33 6.37 0.13
C GLY A 105 3.93 7.75 -0.16
N LEU A 106 3.71 8.73 0.72
CA LEU A 106 4.28 10.07 0.61
C LEU A 106 5.81 10.05 0.77
N LEU A 107 6.34 9.27 1.71
CA LEU A 107 7.78 9.14 1.95
C LEU A 107 8.50 8.55 0.72
N LEU A 108 7.92 7.51 0.12
CA LEU A 108 8.42 6.88 -1.10
C LEU A 108 8.39 7.83 -2.29
N TRP A 109 7.33 8.65 -2.41
CA TRP A 109 7.28 9.70 -3.42
C TRP A 109 8.37 10.76 -3.23
N ARG A 110 8.58 11.24 -2.00
CA ARG A 110 9.66 12.22 -1.70
C ARG A 110 11.02 11.63 -2.06
N ARG A 111 11.28 10.37 -1.72
CA ARG A 111 12.54 9.69 -2.06
C ARG A 111 12.73 9.53 -3.57
N GLY A 112 11.67 9.18 -4.30
CA GLY A 112 11.68 9.07 -5.75
C GLY A 112 11.93 10.39 -6.48
N ARG A 113 11.50 11.54 -5.93
CA ARG A 113 11.81 12.86 -6.50
C ARG A 113 13.30 13.21 -6.42
N HIS A 114 13.98 12.85 -5.33
CA HIS A 114 15.42 13.09 -5.21
C HIS A 114 16.25 12.25 -6.20
N SER A 115 15.81 11.03 -6.51
CA SER A 115 16.44 10.20 -7.54
C SER A 115 16.19 10.72 -8.97
N ALA A 116 14.98 11.23 -9.25
CA ALA A 116 14.67 11.82 -10.55
C ALA A 116 15.43 13.13 -10.80
N ALA A 117 15.63 13.95 -9.77
CA ALA A 117 16.44 15.17 -9.86
C ALA A 117 17.92 14.87 -10.16
N ARG A 118 18.49 13.81 -9.55
CA ARG A 118 19.86 13.35 -9.88
C ARG A 118 19.99 12.83 -11.32
N GLN A 119 19.01 12.08 -11.81
CA GLN A 119 19.04 11.56 -13.18
C GLN A 119 18.89 12.66 -14.23
N ALA A 120 18.10 13.71 -13.96
CA ALA A 120 18.01 14.86 -14.85
C ALA A 120 19.37 15.59 -14.94
N GLN A 121 20.07 15.73 -13.81
CA GLN A 121 21.36 16.41 -13.72
C GLN A 121 22.50 15.61 -14.39
N GLU A 122 22.50 14.28 -14.27
CA GLU A 122 23.42 13.40 -15.01
C GLU A 122 23.12 13.35 -16.52
N GLY A 123 21.85 13.46 -16.93
CA GLY A 123 21.44 13.54 -18.34
C GLY A 123 21.85 14.85 -19.00
N GLU A 124 21.79 15.96 -18.27
CA GLU A 124 22.23 17.29 -18.74
C GLU A 124 23.76 17.36 -18.88
N ASP A 125 24.51 16.74 -17.96
CA ASP A 125 25.98 16.71 -18.00
C ASP A 125 26.50 15.78 -19.13
N LYS A 126 25.82 14.65 -19.37
CA LYS A 126 26.07 13.79 -20.55
C LYS A 126 25.69 14.45 -21.87
N GLY A 127 24.54 15.14 -21.93
CA GLY A 127 24.12 15.87 -23.13
C GLY A 127 25.04 17.04 -23.49
N ARG A 128 25.76 17.60 -22.51
CA ARG A 128 26.73 18.69 -22.71
C ARG A 128 28.14 18.21 -23.07
N GLN A 129 28.50 16.95 -22.75
CA GLN A 129 29.73 16.32 -23.23
C GLN A 129 29.59 15.72 -24.64
N ASP A 130 28.39 15.30 -25.04
CA ASP A 130 28.14 14.68 -26.36
C ASP A 130 27.73 15.70 -27.46
N GLY A 131 27.58 16.98 -27.09
CA GLY A 131 27.25 18.09 -28.02
C GLY A 131 28.47 18.77 -28.66
N GLY A 132 29.67 18.20 -28.51
CA GLY A 132 30.96 18.84 -28.78
C GLY A 132 31.64 18.55 -30.11
N GLU A 133 31.04 17.79 -31.04
CA GLU A 133 31.59 17.60 -32.39
C GLU A 133 30.63 18.15 -33.45
N ALA A 134 30.74 19.48 -33.63
CA ALA A 134 30.21 20.17 -34.78
C ALA A 134 30.73 19.50 -36.06
N ARG A 135 29.81 18.87 -36.80
CA ARG A 135 30.00 18.36 -38.15
C ARG A 135 30.58 19.48 -39.03
N ARG A 136 31.91 19.48 -39.22
CA ARG A 136 32.58 20.31 -40.21
C ARG A 136 32.29 19.71 -41.58
N GLU A 137 31.45 20.36 -42.35
CA GLU A 137 31.34 20.05 -43.78
C GLU A 137 32.59 20.56 -44.50
N PRO A 138 33.15 19.79 -45.45
CA PRO A 138 34.31 20.23 -46.21
C PRO A 138 33.90 21.32 -47.19
N MET A 139 34.43 22.52 -47.00
CA MET A 139 34.38 23.58 -47.99
C MET A 139 35.33 23.19 -49.12
N ILE A 140 34.79 22.74 -50.24
CA ILE A 140 35.52 22.64 -51.51
C ILE A 140 35.55 24.05 -52.10
N GLY A 141 36.73 24.65 -52.16
CA GLY A 141 37.03 25.92 -52.80
C GLY A 141 38.48 25.97 -53.21
#